data_AF-A0A9D4IA67-F1
#
_entry.id   AF-A0A9D4IA67-F1
#
_cell.length_a   1.000
_cell.length_b   1.000
_cell.length_c   1.000
_cell.angle_alpha   90.00
_cell.angle_beta   90.00
_cell.angle_gamma   90.00
#
_symmetry.space_group_name_H-M   'P 1'
#
loop_
_entity.id
_entity.type
_entity.pdbx_description
1 polymer ?
#
loop_
_entity_poly.entity_id
_entity_poly.type
_entity_poly.pdbx_seq_one_letter_code
_entity_poly.pdbx_strand_id
1 'polypeptide(L)'
;MAEVNHAMQEFTGVATESESSNQHKETSKARIERDSKDRQCFLDFLRQRNPFTEVITLRNIETGVTGNDLVTVDIEKDIGAKVIKKWKTKV
;
A
#
# COMPACT_ATOMS: atom_id res chain seq x y z
N MET A 1 25.43 27.30 10.38
CA MET A 1 24.87 25.96 10.08
C MET A 1 25.27 25.41 8.71
N ALA A 2 25.35 26.24 7.66
CA ALA A 2 25.83 25.81 6.35
C ALA A 2 27.33 25.41 6.34
N GLU A 3 28.20 26.16 7.03
CA GLU A 3 29.64 25.87 7.13
C GLU A 3 29.95 24.54 7.83
N VAL A 4 29.26 24.23 8.92
CA VAL A 4 29.47 22.98 9.68
C VAL A 4 29.08 21.77 8.83
N ASN A 5 28.02 21.90 8.04
CA ASN A 5 27.57 20.85 7.14
C ASN A 5 28.56 20.66 5.97
N HIS A 6 29.09 21.76 5.44
CA HIS A 6 30.12 21.72 4.39
C HIS A 6 31.40 21.03 4.88
N ALA A 7 31.90 21.41 6.06
CA ALA A 7 33.10 20.80 6.66
C ALA A 7 32.93 19.30 6.92
N MET A 8 31.73 18.86 7.34
CA MET A 8 31.45 17.43 7.56
C MET A 8 31.36 16.63 6.26
N GLN A 9 30.89 17.22 5.16
CA GLN A 9 30.80 16.55 3.86
C GLN A 9 32.19 16.38 3.23
N GLU A 10 33.05 17.39 3.35
CA GLU A 10 34.44 17.34 2.90
C GLU A 10 35.27 16.33 3.71
N PHE A 11 35.11 16.32 5.04
CA PHE A 11 35.82 15.38 5.92
C PHE A 11 35.42 13.91 5.71
N THR A 12 34.17 13.63 5.33
CA THR A 12 33.67 12.26 5.14
C THR A 12 33.86 11.73 3.72
N GLY A 13 34.45 12.52 2.81
CA GLY A 13 34.66 12.13 1.42
C GLY A 13 33.36 11.94 0.62
N VAL A 14 32.23 12.41 1.16
CA VAL A 14 30.94 12.40 0.46
C VAL A 14 30.90 13.66 -0.41
N ALA A 15 31.76 13.70 -1.42
CA ALA A 15 31.62 14.67 -2.49
C ALA A 15 30.25 14.41 -3.13
N THR A 16 29.29 15.31 -2.87
CA THR A 16 28.03 15.33 -3.60
C THR A 16 28.35 15.81 -5.01
N GLU A 17 28.93 14.93 -5.81
CA GLU A 17 28.89 15.03 -7.26
C GLU A 17 27.42 14.96 -7.65
N SER A 18 26.78 16.12 -7.78
CA SER A 18 25.60 16.35 -8.59
C SER A 18 25.19 17.81 -8.48
N GLU A 19 25.67 18.60 -9.42
CA GLU A 19 24.86 19.64 -10.04
C GLU A 19 23.64 19.00 -10.76
N SER A 20 22.82 18.25 -10.04
CA SER A 20 21.58 17.70 -10.58
C SER A 20 20.49 18.14 -9.62
N SER A 21 19.59 18.98 -10.14
CA SER A 21 18.31 19.44 -9.60
C SER A 21 18.04 19.13 -8.12
N ASN A 22 17.63 20.15 -7.35
CA ASN A 22 17.23 20.04 -5.93
C ASN A 22 16.21 18.91 -5.64
N GLN A 23 15.55 18.37 -6.68
CA GLN A 23 14.66 17.21 -6.66
C GLN A 23 15.37 15.85 -6.52
N HIS A 24 16.64 15.71 -6.90
CA HIS A 24 17.42 14.46 -6.77
C HIS A 24 18.26 14.39 -5.49
N LYS A 25 18.46 15.53 -4.82
CA LYS A 25 19.09 15.65 -3.49
C LYS A 25 18.41 14.76 -2.43
N GLU A 26 17.13 14.50 -2.68
CA GLU A 26 16.19 13.71 -1.89
C GLU A 26 16.35 12.19 -2.09
N THR A 27 17.19 11.69 -3.01
CA THR A 27 17.36 10.26 -3.33
C THR A 27 18.68 9.69 -2.82
N SER A 28 19.13 10.12 -1.63
CA SER A 28 20.36 9.59 -1.06
C SER A 28 20.17 8.13 -0.59
N LYS A 29 21.22 7.31 -0.67
CA LYS A 29 21.21 5.91 -0.20
C LYS A 29 20.69 5.78 1.24
N ALA A 30 21.08 6.72 2.10
CA ALA A 30 20.63 6.75 3.49
C ALA A 30 19.11 6.95 3.63
N ARG A 31 18.47 7.68 2.72
CA ARG A 31 17.02 7.84 2.72
C ARG A 31 16.30 6.60 2.20
N ILE A 32 16.81 5.98 1.15
CA ILE A 32 16.27 4.69 0.65
C ILE A 32 16.29 3.64 1.77
N GLU A 33 17.37 3.57 2.53
CA GLU A 33 17.52 2.63 3.64
C GLU A 33 16.55 2.95 4.79
N ARG A 34 16.40 4.23 5.15
CA ARG A 34 15.44 4.67 6.17
C ARG A 34 14.01 4.38 5.77
N ASP A 35 13.61 4.76 4.55
CA ASP A 35 12.27 4.51 4.03
C ASP A 35 11.97 3.01 3.97
N SER A 36 12.98 2.19 3.64
CA SER A 36 12.87 0.73 3.67
C SER A 36 12.62 0.20 5.08
N LYS A 37 13.35 0.71 6.07
CA LYS A 37 13.21 0.35 7.48
C LYS A 37 11.85 0.78 8.04
N ASP A 38 11.42 2.00 7.74
CA ASP A 38 10.14 2.55 8.19
C ASP A 38 8.97 1.78 7.59
N ARG A 39 9.05 1.44 6.29
CA ARG A 39 8.07 0.56 5.63
C ARG A 39 8.00 -0.80 6.31
N GLN A 40 9.14 -1.40 6.64
CA GLN A 40 9.17 -2.70 7.30
C GLN A 40 8.52 -2.64 8.69
N CYS A 41 8.84 -1.60 9.47
CA CYS A 41 8.23 -1.35 10.78
C CYS A 41 6.70 -1.24 10.69
N PHE A 42 6.20 -0.49 9.70
CA PHE A 42 4.76 -0.34 9.48
C PHE A 42 4.09 -1.66 9.12
N LEU A 43 4.71 -2.46 8.24
CA LEU A 43 4.22 -3.78 7.87
C LEU A 43 4.20 -4.74 9.07
N ASP A 44 5.24 -4.75 9.90
CA ASP A 44 5.31 -5.61 11.08
C ASP A 44 4.26 -5.22 12.12
N PHE A 45 4.01 -3.92 12.30
CA PHE A 45 2.92 -3.43 13.14
C PHE A 45 1.55 -3.91 12.64
N LEU A 46 1.26 -3.75 11.34
CA LEU A 46 0.00 -4.18 10.73
C LEU A 46 -0.18 -5.70 10.73
N ARG A 47 0.91 -6.48 10.63
CA ARG A 47 0.84 -7.94 10.76
C ARG A 47 0.43 -8.38 12.16
N GLN A 48 0.96 -7.71 13.20
CA GLN A 48 0.61 -8.02 14.59
C GLN A 48 -0.77 -7.49 14.98
N ARG A 49 -1.18 -6.35 14.42
CA ARG A 49 -2.43 -5.67 14.71
C ARG A 49 -3.20 -5.46 13.43
N ASN A 50 -3.54 -6.55 12.76
CA ASN A 50 -4.30 -6.47 11.52
C ASN A 50 -5.72 -5.97 11.86
N PRO A 51 -6.10 -4.74 11.45
CA PRO A 51 -7.45 -4.24 11.71
C PRO A 51 -8.48 -4.89 10.77
N PHE A 52 -8.02 -5.59 9.73
CA PHE A 52 -8.84 -6.31 8.79
C PHE A 52 -9.02 -7.75 9.28
N THR A 53 -10.28 -8.15 9.39
CA THR A 53 -10.65 -9.51 9.73
C THR A 53 -10.56 -10.38 8.46
N GLU A 54 -10.16 -11.65 8.57
CA GLU A 54 -10.15 -12.59 7.43
C GLU A 54 -11.56 -12.98 6.95
N VAL A 55 -12.59 -12.41 7.58
CA VAL A 55 -13.98 -12.67 7.22
C VAL A 55 -14.25 -12.07 5.84
N ILE A 56 -14.61 -12.95 4.92
CA ILE A 56 -14.94 -12.67 3.51
C ILE A 56 -16.21 -11.79 3.36
N THR A 57 -16.84 -11.41 4.48
CA THR A 57 -18.05 -10.61 4.46
C THR A 57 -17.72 -9.14 4.22
N LEU A 58 -18.25 -8.58 3.13
CA LEU A 58 -18.23 -7.14 2.88
C LEU A 58 -18.85 -6.39 4.07
N ARG A 59 -18.15 -5.40 4.60
CA ARG A 59 -18.62 -4.57 5.70
C ARG A 59 -18.43 -3.10 5.38
N ASN A 60 -19.46 -2.30 5.63
CA ASN A 60 -19.33 -0.86 5.56
C ASN A 60 -18.35 -0.36 6.65
N ILE A 61 -17.35 0.43 6.26
CA ILE A 61 -16.30 0.93 7.16
C ILE A 61 -16.78 2.00 8.14
N GLU A 62 -17.84 2.72 7.81
CA GLU A 62 -18.43 3.80 8.62
C GLU A 62 -19.47 3.25 9.60
N THR A 63 -20.35 2.37 9.14
CA THR A 63 -21.50 1.88 9.93
C THR A 63 -21.29 0.50 10.53
N GLY A 64 -20.29 -0.25 10.07
CA GLY A 64 -20.04 -1.63 10.50
C GLY A 64 -21.07 -2.66 10.02
N VAL A 65 -22.06 -2.25 9.21
CA VAL A 65 -23.10 -3.12 8.66
C VAL A 65 -22.48 -4.09 7.67
N THR A 66 -22.81 -5.38 7.82
CA THR A 66 -22.37 -6.43 6.90
C THR A 66 -23.29 -6.48 5.69
N GLY A 67 -22.70 -6.39 4.50
CA GLY A 67 -23.38 -6.54 3.22
C GLY A 67 -23.92 -7.96 3.07
N ASN A 68 -25.11 -8.07 2.49
CA ASN A 68 -25.69 -9.36 2.14
C ASN A 68 -25.13 -9.87 0.80
N ASP A 69 -25.50 -11.10 0.45
CA ASP A 69 -25.10 -11.74 -0.81
C ASP A 69 -25.49 -10.91 -2.05
N LEU A 70 -26.53 -10.06 -1.97
CA LEU A 70 -26.98 -9.23 -3.09
C LEU A 70 -26.07 -8.04 -3.41
N VAL A 71 -25.26 -7.59 -2.45
CA VAL A 71 -24.27 -6.51 -2.65
C VAL A 71 -22.85 -7.04 -2.84
N THR A 72 -22.68 -8.36 -2.78
CA THR A 72 -21.38 -9.02 -2.93
C THR A 72 -21.10 -9.32 -4.40
N VAL A 73 -20.13 -8.61 -4.98
CA VAL A 73 -19.79 -8.72 -6.40
C VAL A 73 -19.13 -10.07 -6.77
N ASP A 74 -18.56 -10.77 -5.77
CA ASP A 74 -17.85 -12.04 -5.98
C ASP A 74 -18.75 -13.17 -6.46
N ILE A 75 -20.06 -13.11 -6.16
CA ILE A 75 -21.03 -14.15 -6.55
C ILE A 75 -21.78 -13.83 -7.85
N GLU A 76 -21.53 -12.67 -8.47
CA GLU A 76 -22.27 -12.20 -9.66
C GLU A 76 -22.14 -13.16 -10.84
N LYS A 77 -20.95 -13.74 -11.03
CA LYS A 77 -20.69 -14.70 -12.12
C LYS A 77 -21.55 -15.96 -11.97
N ASP A 78 -21.68 -16.47 -10.75
CA ASP A 78 -22.49 -17.65 -10.45
C ASP A 78 -23.98 -17.36 -10.58
N ILE A 79 -24.43 -16.18 -10.16
CA ILE A 79 -25.81 -15.71 -10.37
C ILE A 79 -26.11 -15.61 -11.87
N GLY A 80 -25.24 -14.96 -12.65
CA GLY A 80 -25.37 -14.84 -14.10
C GLY A 80 -25.41 -16.19 -14.80
N ALA A 81 -24.54 -17.12 -14.41
CA ALA A 81 -24.53 -18.49 -14.95
C ALA A 81 -25.85 -19.24 -14.67
N LYS A 82 -26.41 -19.10 -13.46
CA LYS A 82 -27.71 -19.70 -13.10
C LYS A 82 -28.86 -19.13 -13.95
N VAL A 83 -28.86 -17.82 -14.20
CA VAL A 83 -29.87 -17.15 -15.04
C VAL A 83 -29.77 -17.66 -16.48
N ILE A 84 -28.58 -17.67 -17.07
CA ILE A 84 -28.35 -18.17 -18.44
C ILE A 84 -28.77 -19.64 -18.57
N LYS A 85 -28.45 -20.49 -17.58
CA LYS A 85 -28.87 -21.90 -17.57
C LYS A 85 -30.39 -22.02 -17.55
N LYS A 86 -31.07 -21.25 -16.69
CA LYS A 86 -32.55 -21.23 -16.61
C LYS A 86 -33.19 -20.81 -17.93
N TRP A 87 -32.57 -19.92 -18.69
CA TRP A 87 -33.06 -19.49 -20.00
C TRP A 87 -32.89 -20.59 -21.04
N LYS A 88 -31.76 -21.30 -21.03
CA LYS A 88 -31.50 -22.42 -21.96
C LYS A 88 -32.38 -23.65 -21.72
N THR A 89 -32.87 -23.87 -20.50
CA THR A 89 -33.75 -25.01 -20.17
C THR A 89 -35.23 -24.73 -20.50
N LYS A 90 -35.60 -23.48 -20.76
CA LYS A 90 -36.98 -23.09 -21.12
C LYS A 90 -37.21 -23.01 -22.64
N VAL A 91 -36.21 -23.35 -23.45
CA VAL A 91 -36.29 -23.47 -24.92
C VAL A 91 -36.32 -24.94 -25.29
#